data_AF-A0A941FIY3-F1
#
_entry.id   AF-A0A941FIY3-F1
#
_cell.length_a   1.000
_cell.length_b   1.000
_cell.length_c   1.000
_cell.angle_alpha   90.00
_cell.angle_beta   90.00
_cell.angle_gamma   90.00
#
_symmetry.space_group_name_H-M   'P 1'
#
loop_
_entity.id
_entity.type
_entity.pdbx_description
1 polymer ?
#
loop_
_entity_poly.entity_id
_entity_poly.type
_entity_poly.pdbx_seq_one_letter_code
_entity_poly.pdbx_strand_id
1 'polypeptide(L)'
;MEKEIETITLMAYIPEHLHLLSQFYLPNTQTPFSALPEESLKYCREDCDRHPFVILADGIPVGFFVLHWRKTPTLSPAIKKRFYSGIPC
;
A
#
# COMPACT_ATOMS: atom_id res chain seq x y z
N MET A 1 -31.14 2.74 19.55
CA MET A 1 -30.08 1.74 19.37
C MET A 1 -28.79 2.52 19.27
N GLU A 2 -28.00 2.56 20.34
CA GLU A 2 -26.70 3.23 20.32
C GLU A 2 -25.77 2.37 19.45
N LYS A 3 -25.14 2.99 18.44
CA LYS A 3 -24.20 2.31 17.57
C LYS A 3 -22.87 2.26 18.31
N GLU A 4 -22.41 1.07 18.68
CA GLU A 4 -21.04 0.92 19.20
C GLU A 4 -20.05 1.43 18.14
N ILE A 5 -19.06 2.20 18.60
CA ILE A 5 -17.99 2.69 17.75
C ILE A 5 -16.94 1.58 17.71
N GLU A 6 -16.90 0.86 16.58
CA GLU A 6 -15.90 -0.18 16.32
C GLU A 6 -14.48 0.41 16.36
N THR A 7 -13.52 -0.35 16.91
CA THR A 7 -12.12 0.10 16.94
C THR A 7 -11.48 -0.14 15.57
N ILE A 8 -11.19 0.96 14.89
CA ILE A 8 -10.47 0.92 13.61
C ILE A 8 -8.99 1.16 13.86
N THR A 9 -8.16 0.23 13.38
CA THR A 9 -6.70 0.37 13.44
C THR A 9 -6.08 0.38 12.04
N LEU A 10 -4.94 1.06 11.92
CA LEU A 10 -4.14 1.10 10.71
C LEU A 10 -2.76 0.51 11.03
N MET A 11 -2.32 -0.46 10.22
CA MET A 11 -1.01 -1.05 10.40
C MET A 11 -0.34 -1.39 9.08
N ALA A 12 1.00 -1.52 9.10
CA ALA A 12 1.74 -2.04 7.96
C ALA A 12 1.26 -3.47 7.63
N TYR A 13 1.27 -3.80 6.35
CA TYR A 13 0.97 -5.17 5.91
C TYR A 13 1.97 -6.17 6.52
N ILE A 14 1.43 -7.31 6.95
CA ILE A 14 2.18 -8.51 7.33
C ILE A 14 1.63 -9.71 6.53
N PRO A 15 2.44 -10.75 6.26
CA PRO A 15 2.03 -11.90 5.45
C PRO A 15 0.74 -12.59 5.90
N GLU A 16 0.43 -12.57 7.19
CA GLU A 16 -0.75 -13.18 7.81
C GLU A 16 -2.07 -12.57 7.28
N HIS A 17 -2.04 -11.33 6.79
CA HIS A 17 -3.21 -10.68 6.21
C HIS A 17 -3.56 -11.20 4.81
N LEU A 18 -2.62 -11.88 4.12
CA LEU A 18 -2.77 -12.23 2.70
C LEU A 18 -4.02 -13.06 2.43
N HIS A 19 -4.34 -14.03 3.30
CA HIS A 19 -5.50 -14.91 3.13
C HIS A 19 -6.84 -14.13 3.12
N LEU A 20 -6.96 -13.09 3.93
CA LEU A 20 -8.18 -12.27 3.99
C LEU A 20 -8.17 -11.21 2.89
N LEU A 21 -7.00 -10.64 2.58
CA LEU A 21 -6.85 -9.68 1.48
C LEU A 21 -7.11 -10.31 0.10
N SER A 22 -6.82 -11.60 -0.09
CA SER A 22 -7.11 -12.32 -1.35
C SER A 22 -8.61 -12.52 -1.60
N GLN A 23 -9.44 -12.34 -0.57
CA GLN A 23 -10.90 -12.46 -0.67
C GLN A 23 -11.56 -11.14 -1.13
N PHE A 24 -10.79 -10.05 -1.26
CA PHE A 24 -11.31 -8.77 -1.72
C PHE A 24 -11.81 -8.91 -3.16
N TYR A 25 -12.99 -8.37 -3.39
CA TYR A 25 -13.61 -8.36 -4.71
C TYR A 25 -13.63 -6.94 -5.25
N LEU A 26 -13.17 -6.78 -6.49
CA LEU A 26 -13.20 -5.52 -7.21
C LEU A 26 -14.18 -5.65 -8.39
N PRO A 27 -15.34 -4.97 -8.36
CA PRO A 27 -16.24 -4.94 -9.50
C PRO A 27 -15.53 -4.37 -10.75
N ASN A 28 -15.93 -4.84 -11.94
CA ASN A 28 -15.36 -4.38 -13.22
C ASN A 28 -15.41 -2.87 -13.43
N THR A 29 -16.35 -2.17 -12.78
CA THR A 29 -16.45 -0.71 -12.83
C THR A 29 -15.35 0.01 -12.07
N GLN A 30 -14.70 -0.67 -11.12
CA GLN A 30 -13.66 -0.10 -10.25
C GLN A 30 -12.24 -0.51 -10.66
N THR A 31 -12.08 -1.53 -11.51
CA THR A 31 -10.77 -1.96 -12.04
C THR A 31 -9.96 -0.88 -12.76
N PRO A 32 -10.54 0.17 -13.39
CA PRO A 32 -9.74 1.24 -13.97
C PRO A 32 -9.12 2.19 -12.93
N PHE A 33 -9.64 2.19 -11.70
CA PHE A 33 -9.32 3.18 -10.66
C PHE A 33 -8.64 2.57 -9.43
N SER A 34 -8.68 1.25 -9.28
CA SER A 34 -8.16 0.52 -8.14
C SER A 34 -7.58 -0.82 -8.59
N ALA A 35 -6.74 -1.42 -7.74
CA ALA A 35 -6.14 -2.73 -7.96
C ALA A 35 -6.43 -3.63 -6.77
N LEU A 36 -6.44 -4.94 -6.99
CA LEU A 36 -6.58 -5.88 -5.88
C LEU A 36 -5.36 -5.81 -4.95
N PRO A 37 -5.50 -6.15 -3.66
CA PRO A 37 -4.37 -6.18 -2.73
C PRO A 37 -3.23 -7.07 -3.23
N GLU A 38 -3.53 -8.25 -3.77
CA GLU A 38 -2.51 -9.16 -4.30
C GLU A 38 -1.70 -8.56 -5.46
N GLU A 39 -2.36 -7.84 -6.37
CA GLU A 39 -1.71 -7.17 -7.49
C GLU A 39 -0.84 -6.03 -7.00
N SER A 40 -1.35 -5.24 -6.06
CA SER A 40 -0.65 -4.13 -5.44
C SER A 40 0.61 -4.59 -4.69
N LEU A 41 0.53 -5.72 -3.98
CA LEU A 41 1.64 -6.32 -3.26
C LEU A 41 2.78 -6.80 -4.19
N LYS A 42 2.49 -7.17 -5.45
CA LYS A 42 3.55 -7.49 -6.43
C LYS A 42 4.42 -6.26 -6.67
N TYR A 43 3.81 -5.11 -6.92
CA TYR A 43 4.55 -3.86 -7.12
C TYR A 43 5.29 -3.40 -5.86
N CYS A 44 4.75 -3.64 -4.67
CA CYS A 44 5.44 -3.28 -3.42
C CYS A 44 6.72 -4.11 -3.17
N ARG A 45 6.86 -5.28 -3.79
CA ARG A 45 8.10 -6.09 -3.70
C ARG A 45 9.21 -5.58 -4.60
N GLU A 46 8.85 -4.88 -5.67
CA GLU A 46 9.77 -4.36 -6.68
C GLU A 46 10.16 -2.89 -6.42
N ASP A 47 9.31 -2.14 -5.74
CA ASP A 47 9.44 -0.70 -5.50
C ASP A 47 9.43 -0.39 -3.99
N CYS A 48 10.58 -0.04 -3.44
CA CYS A 48 10.76 0.20 -2.00
C CYS A 48 10.10 1.49 -1.49
N ASP A 49 9.68 2.40 -2.40
CA ASP A 49 8.92 3.60 -2.07
C ASP A 49 7.42 3.30 -1.88
N ARG A 50 6.99 2.05 -2.10
CA ARG A 50 5.61 1.58 -1.93
C ARG A 50 5.44 0.82 -0.63
N HIS A 51 4.65 1.40 0.26
CA HIS A 51 4.41 0.86 1.59
C HIS A 51 2.95 0.40 1.71
N PRO A 52 2.70 -0.91 1.73
CA PRO A 52 1.36 -1.46 1.90
C PRO A 52 0.88 -1.33 3.36
N PHE A 53 -0.35 -0.85 3.53
CA PHE A 53 -1.05 -0.75 4.81
C PHE A 53 -2.41 -1.46 4.76
N VAL A 54 -2.82 -1.95 5.92
CA VAL A 54 -4.09 -2.66 6.14
C VAL A 54 -4.89 -1.89 7.19
N ILE A 55 -6.18 -1.71 6.89
CA ILE A 55 -7.18 -1.17 7.81
C ILE A 55 -7.87 -2.36 8.45
N LEU A 56 -7.87 -2.41 9.78
CA LEU A 56 -8.52 -3.45 10.56
C LEU A 56 -9.73 -2.88 11.32
N ALA A 57 -10.85 -3.60 11.31
CA ALA A 57 -11.95 -3.41 12.25
C ALA A 57 -11.97 -4.62 13.20
N ASP A 58 -11.78 -4.39 14.50
CA ASP A 58 -11.68 -5.44 15.52
C ASP A 58 -10.70 -6.58 15.15
N GLY A 59 -9.58 -6.20 14.53
CA GLY A 59 -8.52 -7.13 14.11
C GLY A 59 -8.75 -7.80 12.74
N ILE A 60 -9.86 -7.53 12.06
CA ILE A 60 -10.20 -8.11 10.76
C ILE A 60 -9.86 -7.12 9.63
N PRO A 61 -9.08 -7.50 8.60
CA PRO A 61 -8.85 -6.69 7.40
C PRO A 61 -10.15 -6.30 6.70
N VAL A 62 -10.42 -4.99 6.67
CA VAL A 62 -11.57 -4.38 5.98
C VAL A 62 -11.15 -3.41 4.88
N GLY A 63 -9.87 -3.07 4.80
CA GLY A 63 -9.35 -2.18 3.79
C GLY A 63 -7.85 -2.36 3.56
N PHE A 64 -7.40 -1.92 2.39
CA PHE A 64 -6.01 -1.99 1.98
C PHE A 64 -5.67 -0.77 1.12
N PHE A 65 -4.49 -0.19 1.33
CA PHE A 65 -3.94 0.81 0.43
C PHE A 65 -2.42 0.78 0.43
N VAL A 66 -1.83 1.32 -0.62
CA VAL A 66 -0.38 1.50 -0.73
C VAL A 66 -0.08 2.99 -0.60
N LEU A 67 0.73 3.34 0.40
CA LEU A 67 1.36 4.65 0.43
C LEU A 67 2.59 4.61 -0.47
N HIS A 68 2.51 5.30 -1.59
CA HIS A 68 3.65 5.53 -2.46
C HIS A 68 4.26 6.88 -2.12
N TRP A 69 5.36 6.89 -1.38
CA TRP A 69 6.11 8.10 -1.10
C TRP A 69 7.58 7.85 -1.38
N ARG A 70 8.16 8.71 -2.21
CA ARG A 70 9.61 8.73 -2.33
C ARG A 70 10.16 9.52 -1.15
N LYS A 71 11.15 8.97 -0.44
CA LYS A 71 12.07 9.86 0.25
C LYS A 71 12.71 10.72 -0.82
N THR A 72 12.32 11.99 -0.91
CA THR A 72 13.12 12.97 -1.65
C THR A 72 14.52 12.84 -1.09
N PRO A 73 15.52 12.43 -1.89
CA PRO A 73 16.84 12.34 -1.36
C PRO A 73 17.21 13.81 -1.07
N THR A 74 17.47 14.14 0.20
CA THR A 74 18.07 15.40 0.61
C THR A 74 19.47 15.46 0.02
N LEU A 75 19.51 15.67 -1.29
CA LEU A 75 20.73 15.86 -2.05
C LEU A 75 20.95 17.35 -2.12
N SER A 76 22.12 17.77 -1.63
CA SER A 76 22.75 19.01 -2.05
C SER A 76 22.56 19.21 -3.56
N PRO A 77 22.24 20.43 -4.04
CA PRO A 77 22.03 20.72 -5.46
C PRO A 77 23.13 20.18 -6.39
N ALA A 78 24.34 19.98 -5.89
CA ALA A 78 25.49 19.44 -6.62
C ALA A 78 25.35 17.96 -7.05
N ILE A 79 24.57 17.14 -6.34
CA ILE A 79 24.50 15.68 -6.58
C ILE A 79 23.37 15.29 -7.55
N LYS A 80 22.38 16.19 -7.77
CA LYS A 80 21.23 15.94 -8.68
C LYS A 80 21.65 15.55 -10.10
N LYS A 81 22.80 16.00 -10.60
CA LYS A 81 23.20 15.76 -12.00
C LYS A 81 23.69 14.32 -12.28
N ARG A 82 24.02 13.54 -11.23
CA ARG A 82 24.65 12.20 -11.38
C ARG A 82 23.64 11.04 -11.28
N PHE A 83 22.52 11.22 -10.59
CA PHE A 83 21.63 10.11 -10.21
C PHE A 83 20.44 9.87 -11.16
N TYR A 84 20.02 10.85 -11.96
CA TYR A 84 18.84 10.70 -12.83
C TYR A 84 19.12 10.06 -14.21
N SER A 85 20.31 9.52 -14.45
CA SER A 85 20.67 8.97 -15.77
C SER A 85 20.82 7.45 -15.83
N GLY A 86 20.44 6.67 -14.82
CA GLY A 86 20.39 5.21 -15.01
C GLY A 86 20.49 4.34 -13.76
N ILE A 87 19.50 4.39 -12.87
CA ILE A 87 19.32 3.33 -11.88
C ILE A 87 17.93 2.72 -12.13
N PRO A 88 17.83 1.50 -12.68
CA PRO A 88 16.65 0.68 -12.47
C PRO A 88 16.65 0.23 -11.00
N CYS A 89 15.46 0.06 -10.42
CA CYS A 89 15.31 -0.56 -9.10
C CYS A 89 16.03 -1.91 -9.04
#